data_AF-A0A7X9C628-F1
#
_entry.id   AF-A0A7X9C628-F1
#
_cell.length_a   1.000
_cell.length_b   1.000
_cell.length_c   1.000
_cell.angle_alpha   90.00
_cell.angle_beta   90.00
_cell.angle_gamma   90.00
#
_symmetry.space_group_name_H-M   'P 1'
#
loop_
_entity.id
_entity.type
_entity.pdbx_description
1 polymer ?
#
loop_
_entity_poly.entity_id
_entity_poly.type
_entity_poly.pdbx_seq_one_letter_code
_entity_poly.pdbx_strand_id
1 'polypeptide(L)'
;MKKNSNTTYSLLTLFIFTLLIWSCKGGNEEESQTFLKNVKELERTLADSISKDTKAIKVIGYNTYKAQTEDEFTKIKELAETTKNTATRQYYFASDGSFYRVYFPIADAIIKYEQRNIPTDENGILVSLSPIADLTLIELAGKYVRITEEEKKEKKERPIQFLRTTVPVEKKSGSSIHNDTKICVFSLGERKLGDEIAWQ
;
A
#
# COMPACT_ATOMS: atom_id res chain seq x y z
N MET A 1 38.23 -18.21 13.92
CA MET A 1 37.91 -18.56 12.52
C MET A 1 36.86 -17.58 11.97
N LYS A 2 37.23 -16.81 10.94
CA LYS A 2 36.30 -16.16 9.97
C LYS A 2 35.60 -17.29 9.16
N LYS A 3 34.39 -17.19 8.58
CA LYS A 3 33.80 -16.11 7.76
C LYS A 3 32.29 -16.41 7.51
N ASN A 4 31.50 -15.34 7.56
CA ASN A 4 30.24 -14.99 6.86
C ASN A 4 29.47 -16.03 6.01
N SER A 5 28.15 -16.10 6.24
CA SER A 5 27.16 -16.41 5.20
C SER A 5 25.83 -15.67 5.47
N ASN A 6 25.75 -14.38 5.18
CA ASN A 6 24.49 -13.62 5.18
C ASN A 6 24.51 -12.58 4.04
N THR A 7 24.82 -13.01 2.83
CA THR A 7 24.92 -12.13 1.65
C THR A 7 24.06 -12.57 0.47
N THR A 8 23.27 -13.62 0.59
CA THR A 8 22.46 -14.13 -0.54
C THR A 8 21.01 -13.64 -0.55
N TYR A 9 20.43 -13.23 0.58
CA TYR A 9 19.03 -12.77 0.64
C TYR A 9 18.81 -11.28 0.36
N SER A 10 19.88 -10.46 0.37
CA SER A 10 19.79 -9.02 0.05
C SER A 10 19.81 -8.72 -1.45
N LEU A 11 20.27 -9.66 -2.28
CA LEU A 11 20.35 -9.49 -3.74
C LEU A 11 18.99 -9.72 -4.41
N LEU A 12 18.14 -10.57 -3.83
CA LEU A 12 16.86 -10.93 -4.43
C LEU A 12 15.80 -9.81 -4.32
N THR A 13 15.83 -9.05 -3.23
CA THR A 13 14.93 -7.89 -3.02
C THR A 13 15.31 -6.69 -3.88
N LEU A 14 16.59 -6.55 -4.26
CA LEU A 14 17.03 -5.54 -5.22
C LEU A 14 16.57 -5.87 -6.67
N PHE A 15 16.42 -7.16 -6.99
CA PHE A 15 16.09 -7.62 -8.35
C PHE A 15 14.62 -7.39 -8.74
N ILE A 16 13.70 -7.35 -7.76
CA ILE A 16 12.29 -6.96 -8.01
C ILE A 16 12.18 -5.45 -8.27
N PHE A 17 13.10 -4.64 -7.70
CA PHE A 17 13.18 -3.20 -7.95
C PHE A 17 13.68 -2.86 -9.36
N THR A 18 14.51 -3.71 -9.98
CA THR A 18 15.05 -3.46 -11.33
C THR A 18 14.06 -3.71 -12.47
N LEU A 19 12.97 -4.45 -12.25
CA LEU A 19 11.98 -4.74 -13.29
C LEU A 19 11.09 -3.53 -13.66
N LEU A 20 11.12 -2.45 -12.86
CA LEU A 20 10.40 -1.21 -13.15
C LEU A 20 11.28 -0.13 -13.80
N ILE A 21 12.59 -0.36 -14.00
CA ILE A 21 13.54 0.62 -14.55
C ILE A 21 13.99 0.24 -15.97
N TRP A 22 13.35 -0.73 -16.60
CA TRP A 22 13.65 -1.11 -17.98
C TRP A 22 12.72 -0.42 -18.98
N SER A 23 12.80 0.92 -18.96
CA SER A 23 12.63 1.74 -20.15
C SER A 23 13.63 2.89 -20.07
N CYS A 24 14.58 2.90 -21.01
CA CYS A 24 15.43 4.03 -21.43
C CYS A 24 16.49 4.63 -20.46
N LYS A 25 17.75 4.24 -20.72
CA LYS A 25 18.89 5.14 -20.98
C LYS A 25 19.26 6.19 -19.89
N GLY A 26 20.15 5.81 -18.98
CA GLY A 26 21.25 6.69 -18.53
C GLY A 26 20.98 7.78 -17.48
N GLY A 27 19.85 7.77 -16.76
CA GLY A 27 19.51 8.74 -15.69
C GLY A 27 19.14 8.11 -14.33
N ASN A 28 19.53 6.86 -14.07
CA ASN A 28 18.67 5.94 -13.30
C ASN A 28 18.75 5.97 -11.75
N GLU A 29 19.74 6.59 -11.11
CA GLU A 29 19.85 6.51 -9.63
C GLU A 29 19.25 7.72 -8.90
N GLU A 30 19.51 8.94 -9.36
CA GLU A 30 19.01 10.16 -8.71
C GLU A 30 17.48 10.30 -8.85
N GLU A 31 16.92 9.99 -10.02
CA GLU A 31 15.47 10.00 -10.24
C GLU A 31 14.75 8.96 -9.38
N SER A 32 15.35 7.76 -9.25
CA SER A 32 14.84 6.70 -8.39
C SER A 32 14.89 7.09 -6.90
N GLN A 33 15.98 7.70 -6.44
CA GLN A 33 16.08 8.19 -5.06
C GLN A 33 15.10 9.34 -4.78
N THR A 34 14.91 10.24 -5.75
CA THR A 34 13.96 11.34 -5.65
C THR A 34 12.52 10.82 -5.58
N PHE A 35 12.18 9.86 -6.44
CA PHE A 35 10.91 9.15 -6.40
C PHE A 35 10.66 8.52 -5.02
N LEU A 36 11.62 7.75 -4.52
CA LEU A 36 11.51 7.06 -3.23
C LEU A 36 11.35 8.05 -2.07
N LYS A 37 12.05 9.19 -2.11
CA LYS A 37 11.92 10.24 -1.10
C LYS A 37 10.50 10.82 -1.11
N ASN A 38 9.99 11.19 -2.29
CA ASN A 38 8.67 11.80 -2.43
C ASN A 38 7.55 10.86 -1.99
N VAL A 39 7.63 9.59 -2.40
CA VAL A 39 6.65 8.57 -2.00
C VAL A 39 6.67 8.33 -0.50
N LYS A 40 7.85 8.23 0.13
CA LYS A 40 7.96 8.07 1.58
C LYS A 40 7.36 9.25 2.35
N GLU A 41 7.49 10.46 1.83
CA GLU A 41 6.90 11.66 2.46
C GLU A 41 5.37 11.67 2.36
N LEU A 42 4.82 11.27 1.20
CA LEU A 42 3.38 11.12 1.00
C LEU A 42 2.78 10.04 1.91
N GLU A 43 3.40 8.86 1.93
CA GLU A 43 2.97 7.75 2.78
C GLU A 43 3.03 8.12 4.26
N ARG A 44 4.06 8.86 4.69
CA ARG A 44 4.16 9.36 6.07
C ARG A 44 3.07 10.38 6.40
N THR A 45 2.82 11.33 5.50
CA THR A 45 1.77 12.33 5.67
C THR A 45 0.40 11.68 5.86
N LEU A 46 0.12 10.63 5.07
CA LEU A 46 -1.09 9.84 5.21
C LEU A 46 -1.10 9.00 6.50
N ALA A 47 0.04 8.43 6.89
CA ALA A 47 0.15 7.67 8.13
C ALA A 47 -0.12 8.55 9.37
N ASP A 48 0.35 9.79 9.36
CA ASP A 48 0.16 10.76 10.44
C ASP A 48 -1.28 11.29 10.51
N SER A 49 -2.00 11.32 9.37
CA SER A 49 -3.43 11.65 9.35
C SER A 49 -4.31 10.48 9.82
N ILE A 50 -3.89 9.24 9.60
CA ILE A 50 -4.54 8.04 10.15
C ILE A 50 -4.42 8.03 11.68
N SER A 51 -3.21 8.21 12.21
CA SER A 51 -2.99 8.29 13.66
C SER A 51 -1.64 8.91 14.00
N LYS A 52 -1.66 9.80 15.00
CA LYS A 52 -0.45 10.38 15.60
C LYS A 52 0.23 9.45 16.62
N ASP A 53 -0.41 8.35 17.00
CA ASP A 53 0.21 7.37 17.89
C ASP A 53 1.38 6.68 17.17
N THR A 54 2.57 6.77 17.76
CA THR A 54 3.79 6.15 17.24
C THR A 54 3.84 4.66 17.50
N LYS A 55 2.96 4.12 18.34
CA LYS A 55 2.83 2.68 18.59
C LYS A 55 1.83 2.00 17.65
N ALA A 56 0.91 2.78 17.08
CA ALA A 56 -0.10 2.28 16.15
C ALA A 56 0.53 1.89 14.81
N ILE A 57 0.25 0.66 14.36
CA ILE A 57 0.65 0.20 13.03
C ILE A 57 -0.40 0.68 12.03
N LYS A 58 -0.02 1.62 11.17
CA LYS A 58 -0.89 2.23 10.16
C LYS A 58 -0.74 1.47 8.85
N VAL A 59 -1.87 1.13 8.24
CA VAL A 59 -1.93 0.33 7.03
C VAL A 59 -2.44 1.17 5.87
N ILE A 60 -1.60 1.30 4.84
CA ILE A 60 -1.84 2.09 3.64
C ILE A 60 -1.85 1.15 2.44
N GLY A 61 -2.70 1.44 1.47
CA GLY A 61 -2.75 0.78 0.18
C GLY A 61 -2.53 1.80 -0.93
N TYR A 62 -2.04 1.35 -2.08
CA TYR A 62 -2.05 2.16 -3.28
C TYR A 62 -2.41 1.37 -4.53
N ASN A 63 -3.09 2.05 -5.45
CA ASN A 63 -3.31 1.61 -6.83
C ASN A 63 -2.40 2.42 -7.76
N THR A 64 -1.86 1.78 -8.80
CA THR A 64 -1.09 2.46 -9.85
C THR A 64 -1.93 2.54 -11.13
N TYR A 65 -2.05 3.73 -11.69
CA TYR A 65 -2.76 4.00 -12.94
C TYR A 65 -1.75 4.38 -14.00
N LYS A 66 -1.57 3.52 -15.01
CA LYS A 66 -0.56 3.72 -16.07
C LYS A 66 -1.20 4.21 -17.37
N ALA A 67 -0.58 5.19 -17.99
CA ALA A 67 -0.90 5.57 -19.37
C ALA A 67 -0.47 4.47 -20.34
N GLN A 68 -1.32 4.20 -21.33
CA GLN A 68 -1.12 3.26 -22.43
C GLN A 68 -1.10 3.97 -23.78
N THR A 69 -1.58 5.21 -23.86
CA THR A 69 -1.66 6.02 -25.09
C THR A 69 -1.13 7.44 -24.86
N GLU A 70 -0.68 8.12 -25.91
CA GLU A 70 -0.19 9.52 -25.84
C GLU A 70 -1.22 10.48 -25.22
N ASP A 71 -2.50 10.30 -25.56
CA ASP A 71 -3.61 11.06 -24.95
C ASP A 71 -3.69 10.85 -23.43
N GLU A 72 -3.42 9.62 -22.97
CA GLU A 72 -3.42 9.28 -21.55
C GLU A 72 -2.23 9.91 -20.80
N PHE A 73 -1.04 10.02 -21.41
CA PHE A 73 0.08 10.77 -20.81
C PHE A 73 -0.30 12.24 -20.57
N THR A 74 -0.97 12.85 -21.56
CA THR A 74 -1.43 14.25 -21.47
C THR A 74 -2.45 14.41 -20.35
N LYS A 75 -3.44 13.51 -20.27
CA LYS A 75 -4.45 13.49 -19.20
C LYS A 75 -3.82 13.35 -17.81
N ILE A 76 -2.80 12.51 -17.64
CA ILE A 76 -2.12 12.36 -16.35
C ILE A 76 -1.43 13.68 -15.93
N LYS A 77 -0.81 14.41 -16.88
CA LYS A 77 -0.19 15.71 -16.60
C LYS A 77 -1.20 16.77 -16.20
N GLU A 78 -2.32 16.85 -16.92
CA GLU A 78 -3.43 17.76 -16.58
C GLU A 78 -4.04 17.44 -15.20
N LEU A 79 -4.19 16.15 -14.88
CA LEU A 79 -4.62 15.70 -13.56
C LEU A 79 -3.64 16.11 -12.46
N ALA A 80 -2.33 16.07 -12.72
CA ALA A 80 -1.31 16.46 -11.76
C ALA A 80 -1.41 17.95 -11.37
N GLU A 81 -1.84 18.82 -12.28
CA GLU A 81 -2.00 20.27 -12.03
C GLU A 81 -3.24 20.59 -11.18
N THR A 82 -4.28 19.77 -11.28
CA THR A 82 -5.60 20.03 -10.67
C THR A 82 -5.85 19.23 -9.41
N THR A 83 -5.21 18.07 -9.26
CA THR A 83 -5.43 17.15 -8.15
C THR A 83 -4.72 17.64 -6.89
N LYS A 84 -5.45 17.64 -5.77
CA LYS A 84 -4.92 18.01 -4.45
C LYS A 84 -4.96 16.85 -3.49
N ASN A 85 -3.89 16.71 -2.73
CA ASN A 85 -3.80 15.79 -1.61
C ASN A 85 -4.76 16.18 -0.48
N THR A 86 -5.30 15.18 0.21
CA THR A 86 -6.23 15.33 1.34
C THR A 86 -5.78 14.47 2.51
N ALA A 87 -6.42 14.63 3.68
CA ALA A 87 -6.11 13.82 4.85
C ALA A 87 -6.29 12.30 4.61
N THR A 88 -7.18 11.90 3.72
CA THR A 88 -7.49 10.48 3.49
C THR A 88 -6.98 9.97 2.14
N ARG A 89 -6.43 10.84 1.29
CA ARG A 89 -5.92 10.47 -0.03
C ARG A 89 -4.69 11.27 -0.40
N GLN A 90 -3.63 10.57 -0.80
CA GLN A 90 -2.42 11.18 -1.34
C GLN A 90 -2.21 10.69 -2.76
N TYR A 91 -1.71 11.58 -3.61
CA TYR A 91 -1.49 11.34 -5.03
C TYR A 91 -0.03 11.58 -5.35
N TYR A 92 0.57 10.63 -6.07
CA TYR A 92 1.87 10.79 -6.69
C TYR A 92 1.70 10.76 -8.21
N PHE A 93 2.25 11.74 -8.91
CA PHE A 93 2.25 11.79 -10.37
C PHE A 93 3.70 11.67 -10.87
N ALA A 94 3.95 10.77 -11.81
CA ALA A 94 5.23 10.69 -12.49
C ALA A 94 5.40 11.94 -13.39
N SER A 95 6.59 12.55 -13.35
CA SER A 95 6.88 13.80 -14.08
C SER A 95 6.72 13.69 -15.60
N ASP A 96 6.99 12.51 -16.14
CA ASP A 96 6.83 12.19 -17.55
C ASP A 96 5.37 11.94 -17.97
N GLY A 97 4.45 11.82 -17.01
CA GLY A 97 3.05 11.49 -17.22
C GLY A 97 2.79 9.99 -17.44
N SER A 98 3.77 9.12 -17.20
CA SER A 98 3.64 7.67 -17.46
C SER A 98 2.66 6.97 -16.52
N PHE A 99 2.55 7.43 -15.28
CA PHE A 99 1.61 6.89 -14.30
C PHE A 99 1.30 7.89 -13.19
N TYR A 100 0.24 7.60 -12.45
CA TYR A 100 0.04 8.14 -11.11
C TYR A 100 -0.33 7.04 -10.11
N ARG A 101 -0.12 7.30 -8.83
CA ARG A 101 -0.52 6.42 -7.73
C ARG A 101 -1.47 7.15 -6.80
N VAL A 102 -2.47 6.42 -6.33
CA VAL A 102 -3.41 6.89 -5.31
C VAL A 102 -3.19 6.08 -4.06
N TYR A 103 -2.83 6.74 -2.97
CA TYR A 103 -2.58 6.18 -1.65
C TYR A 103 -3.76 6.48 -0.73
N PHE A 104 -4.17 5.50 0.06
CA PHE A 104 -5.30 5.62 1.01
C PHE A 104 -5.16 4.64 2.18
N PRO A 105 -5.82 4.91 3.33
CA PRO A 105 -5.84 3.98 4.45
C PRO A 105 -6.61 2.71 4.08
N ILE A 106 -6.08 1.54 4.43
CA ILE A 106 -6.81 0.29 4.28
C ILE A 106 -7.65 0.07 5.53
N ALA A 107 -8.88 0.59 5.51
CA ALA A 107 -9.86 0.42 6.57
C ALA A 107 -10.60 -0.92 6.47
N ASP A 108 -11.04 -1.43 7.63
CA ASP A 108 -11.87 -2.63 7.75
C ASP A 108 -11.25 -3.87 7.06
N ALA A 109 -9.94 -3.96 6.93
CA ALA A 109 -9.25 -5.09 6.30
C ALA A 109 -8.79 -6.17 7.29
N ILE A 110 -8.53 -7.36 6.76
CA ILE A 110 -7.86 -8.48 7.43
C ILE A 110 -6.42 -8.53 6.95
N ILE A 111 -5.49 -8.34 7.88
CA ILE A 111 -4.06 -8.51 7.67
C ILE A 111 -3.64 -9.83 8.27
N LYS A 112 -3.06 -10.71 7.46
CA LYS A 112 -2.48 -11.94 7.93
C LYS A 112 -1.02 -11.70 8.30
N TYR A 113 -0.71 -12.01 9.55
CA TYR A 113 0.63 -11.95 10.11
C TYR A 113 0.91 -13.27 10.81
N GLU A 114 1.97 -13.96 10.40
CA GLU A 114 2.28 -15.32 10.85
C GLU A 114 1.06 -16.26 10.63
N GLN A 115 0.55 -16.85 11.71
CA GLN A 115 -0.63 -17.73 11.70
C GLN A 115 -1.90 -17.01 12.21
N ARG A 116 -1.87 -15.67 12.32
CA ARG A 116 -2.96 -14.86 12.86
C ARG A 116 -3.57 -13.97 11.78
N ASN A 117 -4.89 -13.78 11.89
CA ASN A 117 -5.64 -12.79 11.14
C ASN A 117 -5.93 -11.61 12.06
N ILE A 118 -5.38 -10.44 11.73
CA ILE A 118 -5.50 -9.24 12.55
C ILE A 118 -6.30 -8.19 11.78
N PRO A 119 -7.38 -7.65 12.35
CA PRO A 119 -8.19 -6.64 11.70
C PRO A 119 -7.48 -5.27 11.70
N THR A 120 -7.83 -4.43 10.72
CA THR A 120 -7.69 -2.98 10.81
C THR A 120 -9.01 -2.36 11.25
N ASP A 121 -8.94 -1.21 11.94
CA ASP A 121 -10.11 -0.40 12.26
C ASP A 121 -10.61 0.43 11.07
N GLU A 122 -11.59 1.30 11.30
CA GLU A 122 -12.19 2.17 10.29
C GLU A 122 -11.22 3.22 9.71
N ASN A 123 -10.09 3.46 10.38
CA ASN A 123 -9.07 4.42 9.97
C ASN A 123 -7.86 3.72 9.31
N GLY A 124 -7.80 2.39 9.33
CA GLY A 124 -6.68 1.61 8.81
C GLY A 124 -5.56 1.36 9.83
N ILE A 125 -5.86 1.39 11.12
CA ILE A 125 -4.93 1.01 12.20
C ILE A 125 -5.11 -0.47 12.50
N LEU A 126 -4.02 -1.21 12.56
CA LEU A 126 -4.03 -2.62 12.90
C LEU A 126 -4.37 -2.82 14.39
N VAL A 127 -5.47 -3.52 14.67
CA VAL A 127 -5.99 -3.79 16.02
C VAL A 127 -5.44 -5.12 16.51
N SER A 128 -4.21 -5.11 17.03
CA SER A 128 -3.58 -6.28 17.65
C SER A 128 -3.59 -6.18 19.17
N LEU A 129 -4.00 -7.25 19.84
CA LEU A 129 -3.89 -7.39 21.30
C LEU A 129 -2.47 -7.78 21.76
N SER A 130 -1.60 -8.15 20.82
CA SER A 130 -0.22 -8.56 21.12
C SER A 130 0.79 -7.71 20.34
N PRO A 131 2.00 -7.48 20.88
CA PRO A 131 3.05 -6.79 20.17
C PRO A 131 3.37 -7.50 18.84
N ILE A 132 3.51 -6.71 17.78
CA ILE A 132 4.01 -7.18 16.48
C ILE A 132 5.49 -6.79 16.40
N ALA A 133 6.35 -7.80 16.34
CA ALA A 133 7.80 -7.64 16.40
C ALA A 133 8.42 -7.38 15.02
N ASP A 134 7.80 -7.90 13.95
CA ASP A 134 8.34 -7.82 12.60
C ASP A 134 7.23 -7.47 11.59
N LEU A 135 7.42 -6.43 10.78
CA LEU A 135 6.52 -6.07 9.67
C LEU A 135 7.10 -6.42 8.29
N THR A 136 8.17 -7.21 8.24
CA THR A 136 8.84 -7.58 7.00
C THR A 136 7.93 -8.43 6.10
N LEU A 137 7.05 -9.24 6.68
CA LEU A 137 6.09 -10.05 5.93
C LEU A 137 4.70 -9.99 6.55
N ILE A 138 3.84 -9.14 5.98
CA ILE A 138 2.40 -9.15 6.23
C ILE A 138 1.63 -9.25 4.91
N GLU A 139 0.51 -9.99 4.94
CA GLU A 139 -0.31 -10.26 3.76
C GLU A 139 -1.69 -9.59 3.92
N LEU A 140 -2.14 -8.87 2.90
CA LEU A 140 -3.53 -8.41 2.85
C LEU A 140 -4.43 -9.59 2.44
N ALA A 141 -5.31 -10.01 3.34
CA ALA A 141 -6.13 -11.21 3.17
C ALA A 141 -7.58 -10.92 2.72
N GLY A 142 -8.12 -9.73 3.02
CA GLY A 142 -9.50 -9.37 2.62
C GLY A 142 -10.06 -8.14 3.33
N LYS A 143 -11.35 -7.86 3.12
CA LYS A 143 -12.14 -6.82 3.81
C LYS A 143 -13.20 -7.46 4.71
N TYR A 144 -13.45 -6.90 5.88
CA TYR A 144 -14.68 -7.13 6.65
C TYR A 144 -15.84 -6.45 5.94
N VAL A 145 -16.98 -7.14 5.89
CA VAL A 145 -18.24 -6.49 5.49
C VAL A 145 -18.64 -5.51 6.60
N ARG A 146 -18.98 -4.28 6.23
CA ARG A 146 -19.59 -3.32 7.16
C ARG A 146 -20.99 -3.85 7.52
N ILE A 147 -21.09 -4.44 8.70
CA ILE A 147 -22.33 -4.94 9.30
C ILE A 147 -22.96 -3.80 10.10
N THR A 148 -24.26 -3.56 9.95
CA THR A 148 -24.95 -2.46 10.65
C THR A 148 -25.01 -2.69 12.17
N GLU A 149 -25.22 -1.63 12.96
CA GLU A 149 -25.35 -1.75 14.43
C GLU A 149 -26.53 -2.67 14.85
N GLU A 150 -27.55 -2.78 14.00
CA GLU A 150 -28.70 -3.68 14.18
C GLU A 150 -28.28 -5.14 14.02
N GLU A 151 -27.48 -5.46 13.00
CA GLU A 151 -26.95 -6.80 12.77
C GLU A 151 -25.88 -7.20 13.79
N LYS A 152 -25.12 -6.24 14.36
CA LYS A 152 -24.18 -6.49 15.47
C LYS A 152 -24.90 -6.94 16.74
N LYS A 153 -26.10 -6.39 17.02
CA LYS A 153 -26.92 -6.76 18.19
C LYS A 153 -27.50 -8.18 18.07
N GLU A 154 -27.67 -8.71 16.87
CA GLU A 154 -28.17 -10.07 16.64
C GLU A 154 -27.16 -11.20 16.93
N LYS A 155 -25.91 -10.92 17.36
CA LYS A 155 -24.86 -11.94 17.55
C LYS A 155 -24.73 -12.91 16.36
N LYS A 156 -24.98 -12.46 15.13
CA LYS A 156 -24.59 -13.24 13.95
C LYS A 156 -23.07 -13.29 13.93
N GLU A 157 -22.51 -14.48 14.10
CA GLU A 157 -21.07 -14.71 13.94
C GLU A 157 -20.63 -14.06 12.64
N ARG A 158 -19.63 -13.15 12.70
CA ARG A 158 -19.10 -12.49 11.50
C ARG A 158 -18.69 -13.61 10.55
N PRO A 159 -19.37 -13.81 9.40
CA PRO A 159 -18.99 -14.88 8.52
C PRO A 159 -17.61 -14.54 7.98
N ILE A 160 -16.61 -15.34 8.32
CA ILE A 160 -15.26 -15.31 7.73
C ILE A 160 -15.32 -15.76 6.24
N GLN A 161 -16.51 -15.92 5.66
CA GLN A 161 -16.75 -16.60 4.39
C GLN A 161 -16.45 -15.79 3.12
N PHE A 162 -16.18 -14.49 3.19
CA PHE A 162 -15.82 -13.69 2.01
C PHE A 162 -14.30 -13.47 1.84
N LEU A 163 -13.47 -14.32 2.46
CA LEU A 163 -12.00 -14.36 2.36
C LEU A 163 -11.43 -14.49 0.94
N ARG A 164 -12.24 -14.59 -0.12
CA ARG A 164 -11.78 -14.93 -1.48
C ARG A 164 -12.38 -14.13 -2.63
N THR A 165 -13.32 -13.21 -2.39
CA THR A 165 -14.16 -12.67 -3.48
C THR A 165 -14.02 -11.18 -3.77
N THR A 166 -13.34 -10.39 -2.93
CA THR A 166 -13.19 -8.93 -3.17
C THR A 166 -11.75 -8.44 -3.29
N VAL A 167 -10.77 -9.29 -3.00
CA VAL A 167 -9.37 -9.09 -3.39
C VAL A 167 -9.10 -10.12 -4.48
N PRO A 168 -8.52 -9.76 -5.65
CA PRO A 168 -8.03 -10.76 -6.58
C PRO A 168 -7.22 -11.78 -5.78
N VAL A 169 -7.42 -13.08 -6.02
CA VAL A 169 -6.85 -14.21 -5.24
C VAL A 169 -5.31 -14.16 -5.10
N GLU A 170 -4.66 -13.22 -5.78
CA GLU A 170 -3.29 -12.82 -5.57
C GLU A 170 -3.08 -12.15 -4.20
N LYS A 171 -2.48 -12.92 -3.28
CA LYS A 171 -1.89 -12.41 -2.04
C LYS A 171 -1.03 -11.18 -2.35
N LYS A 172 -1.34 -10.04 -1.73
CA LYS A 172 -0.51 -8.84 -1.80
C LYS A 172 0.35 -8.75 -0.54
N SER A 173 1.67 -8.76 -0.73
CA SER A 173 2.64 -8.54 0.35
C SER A 173 2.83 -7.04 0.55
N GLY A 174 2.73 -6.62 1.81
CA GLY A 174 3.10 -5.27 2.24
C GLY A 174 4.42 -5.31 2.99
N SER A 175 5.16 -4.20 2.98
CA SER A 175 6.37 -4.04 3.79
C SER A 175 6.48 -2.59 4.25
N SER A 176 7.23 -2.35 5.33
CA SER A 176 7.63 -0.99 5.66
C SER A 176 8.83 -0.62 4.81
N ILE A 177 8.66 0.33 3.88
CA ILE A 177 9.78 0.98 3.21
C ILE A 177 10.36 2.13 4.06
N HIS A 178 9.75 2.39 5.22
CA HIS A 178 10.15 3.42 6.15
C HIS A 178 11.12 2.83 7.19
N ASN A 179 12.02 3.68 7.69
CA ASN A 179 12.80 3.34 8.89
C ASN A 179 11.87 3.21 10.12
N ASP A 180 10.66 3.75 10.02
CA ASP A 180 9.59 3.56 10.99
C ASP A 180 8.90 2.20 10.75
N THR A 181 9.04 1.29 11.70
CA THR A 181 8.48 -0.07 11.65
C THR A 181 6.97 -0.12 11.92
N LYS A 182 6.26 1.00 11.74
CA LYS A 182 4.83 1.15 12.07
C LYS A 182 3.97 1.65 10.91
N ILE A 183 4.54 1.81 9.73
CA ILE A 183 3.79 2.08 8.50
C ILE A 183 3.92 0.86 7.60
N CYS A 184 2.81 0.24 7.24
CA CYS A 184 2.80 -0.80 6.22
C CYS A 184 2.09 -0.30 4.97
N VAL A 185 2.73 -0.50 3.83
CA VAL A 185 2.20 -0.10 2.53
C VAL A 185 2.01 -1.32 1.65
N PHE A 186 0.82 -1.44 1.04
CA PHE A 186 0.45 -2.51 0.13
C PHE A 186 0.27 -1.98 -1.29
N SER A 187 0.94 -2.62 -2.25
CA SER A 187 0.61 -2.47 -3.67
C SER A 187 -0.64 -3.28 -3.98
N LEU A 188 -1.72 -2.61 -4.33
CA LEU A 188 -3.00 -3.25 -4.67
C LEU A 188 -3.09 -3.63 -6.15
N GLY A 189 -2.13 -3.16 -6.95
CA GLY A 189 -1.98 -3.52 -8.36
C GLY A 189 -2.11 -2.34 -9.31
N GLU A 190 -2.15 -2.70 -10.60
CA GLU A 190 -2.27 -1.75 -11.71
C GLU A 190 -3.72 -1.67 -12.18
N ARG A 191 -4.14 -0.47 -12.56
CA ARG A 191 -5.50 -0.16 -13.02
C ARG A 191 -5.46 0.68 -14.28
N LYS A 192 -6.55 0.61 -15.06
CA LYS A 192 -6.70 1.43 -16.26
C LYS A 192 -7.13 2.84 -15.87
N LEU A 193 -6.73 3.82 -16.66
CA LEU A 193 -7.20 5.19 -16.48
C LEU A 193 -8.73 5.24 -16.66
N GLY A 194 -9.40 5.89 -15.70
CA GLY A 194 -10.86 5.93 -15.63
C GLY A 194 -11.50 4.83 -14.79
N ASP A 195 -10.74 3.82 -14.36
CA ASP A 195 -11.25 2.85 -13.38
C ASP A 195 -11.56 3.55 -12.04
N GLU A 196 -12.72 3.24 -11.46
CA GLU A 196 -13.06 3.69 -10.11
C GLU A 196 -11.98 3.27 -9.11
N ILE A 197 -11.64 4.15 -8.16
CA ILE A 197 -10.69 3.83 -7.10
C ILE A 197 -11.26 2.69 -6.25
N ALA A 198 -10.62 1.52 -6.30
CA ALA A 198 -11.00 0.38 -5.47
C ALA A 198 -10.59 0.68 -4.04
N TRP A 199 -11.42 0.21 -3.10
CA TRP A 199 -11.31 0.46 -1.66
C TRP A 199 -11.61 1.93 -1.29
N GLN A 200 -12.92 2.21 -1.26
CA GLN A 200 -13.51 3.35 -0.55
C GLN A 200 -14.01 2.93 0.83
#